data_AF-A0AA43KDT6-F1
#
_entry.id   AF-A0AA43KDT6-F1
#
_cell.length_a   1.000
_cell.length_b   1.000
_cell.length_c   1.000
_cell.angle_alpha   90.00
_cell.angle_beta   90.00
_cell.angle_gamma   90.00
#
_symmetry.space_group_name_H-M   'P 1'
#
loop_
_entity.id
_entity.type
_entity.pdbx_description
1 polymer ?
#
loop_
_entity_poly.entity_id
_entity_poly.type
_entity_poly.pdbx_seq_one_letter_code
_entity_poly.pdbx_strand_id
1 'polypeptide(L)'
;MTTISCPRCYQPVDGQAITCPYCRTTLKAYGHPGVPLHRATGKEYLCDSCTYHMDNTCNFPQRPYAKDCTLYENLAESKLRLPKQLNPSSLGARRKNWVKRNQFLLLLLSLLFVCFLIALSSA
;
A
#
# COMPACT_ATOMS: atom_id res chain seq x y z
N MET A 1 5.51 24.35 -1.38
CA MET A 1 5.30 24.00 0.04
C MET A 1 3.92 23.39 0.17
N THR A 2 3.80 22.17 0.70
CA THR A 2 2.48 21.55 0.95
C THR A 2 1.87 22.16 2.20
N THR A 3 0.70 22.78 2.10
CA THR A 3 -0.03 23.34 3.24
C THR A 3 -0.99 22.29 3.80
N ILE A 4 -0.96 22.08 5.12
CA ILE A 4 -1.92 21.21 5.82
C ILE A 4 -2.78 22.05 6.78
N SER A 5 -3.98 21.56 7.15
CA SER A 5 -4.79 22.20 8.19
C SER A 5 -4.46 21.60 9.56
N CYS A 6 -4.25 22.45 10.57
CA CYS A 6 -4.01 22.00 11.94
C CYS A 6 -5.27 21.33 12.52
N PRO A 7 -5.19 20.10 13.07
CA PRO A 7 -6.38 19.41 13.57
C PRO A 7 -7.00 20.02 14.83
N ARG A 8 -6.31 20.95 15.51
CA ARG A 8 -6.78 21.57 16.76
C ARG A 8 -7.40 22.96 16.56
N CYS A 9 -6.76 23.80 15.75
CA CYS A 9 -7.20 25.18 15.54
C CYS A 9 -7.60 25.47 14.09
N TYR A 10 -7.54 24.46 13.21
CA TYR A 10 -7.91 24.51 11.79
C TYR A 10 -7.16 25.56 10.95
N GLN A 11 -6.13 26.19 11.51
CA GLN A 11 -5.27 27.13 10.80
C GLN A 11 -4.41 26.41 9.75
N PRO A 12 -4.19 27.02 8.57
CA PRO A 12 -3.26 26.51 7.58
C PRO A 12 -1.83 26.60 8.12
N VAL A 13 -1.08 25.51 8.02
CA VAL A 13 0.30 25.41 8.50
C VAL A 13 1.17 24.74 7.46
N ASP A 14 2.47 25.02 7.52
CA ASP A 14 3.46 24.33 6.70
C ASP A 14 3.38 22.82 6.99
N GLY A 15 3.26 22.02 5.93
CA GLY A 15 3.28 20.57 6.00
C GLY A 15 4.59 20.01 6.54
N GLN A 16 5.65 20.81 6.73
CA GLN A 16 6.89 20.45 7.43
C GLN A 16 6.95 20.92 8.90
N ALA A 17 5.95 21.67 9.39
CA ALA A 17 5.95 22.15 10.76
C ALA A 17 5.85 20.98 11.76
N ILE A 18 6.81 20.90 12.69
CA ILE A 18 6.80 19.93 13.80
C ILE A 18 5.70 20.29 14.80
N THR A 19 5.47 21.59 15.01
CA THR A 19 4.50 22.15 15.95
C THR A 19 3.72 23.26 15.26
N CYS A 20 2.41 23.33 15.52
CA CYS A 20 1.57 24.41 15.02
C CYS A 20 2.03 25.76 15.61
N PRO A 21 2.33 26.78 14.78
CA PRO A 21 2.76 28.08 15.29
C PRO A 21 1.65 28.84 16.05
N TYR A 22 0.39 28.53 15.77
CA TYR A 22 -0.76 29.21 16.35
C TYR A 22 -1.20 28.63 17.69
N CYS A 23 -1.39 27.31 17.77
CA CYS A 23 -1.92 26.64 18.97
C CYS A 23 -0.91 25.76 19.70
N ARG A 24 0.34 25.72 19.23
CA ARG A 24 1.45 24.94 19.81
C ARG A 24 1.23 23.42 19.90
N THR A 25 0.21 22.88 19.24
CA THR A 25 0.03 21.42 19.12
C THR A 25 1.10 20.80 18.23
N THR A 26 1.73 19.73 18.68
CA THR A 26 2.63 18.89 17.89
C THR A 26 1.91 18.33 16.67
N LEU A 27 2.51 18.33 15.48
CA LEU A 27 1.89 17.86 14.24
C LEU A 27 2.60 16.64 13.65
N LYS A 28 3.89 16.49 13.93
CA LYS A 28 4.73 15.38 13.47
C LYS A 28 5.47 14.73 14.63
N ALA A 29 6.08 13.58 14.38
CA ALA A 29 6.98 12.94 15.33
C ALA A 29 7.99 13.96 15.89
N TYR A 30 8.18 13.93 17.20
CA TYR A 30 9.05 14.85 17.94
C TYR A 30 10.45 14.90 17.30
N GLY A 31 10.77 15.99 16.60
CA GLY A 31 12.09 16.22 16.00
C GLY A 31 12.35 15.57 14.64
N HIS A 32 11.40 14.83 14.04
CA HIS A 32 11.61 14.16 12.76
C HIS A 32 10.69 14.71 11.65
N PRO A 33 11.24 15.44 10.66
CA PRO A 33 10.45 15.87 9.51
C PRO A 33 10.02 14.64 8.69
N GLY A 34 8.75 14.61 8.31
CA GLY A 34 8.21 13.60 7.37
C GLY A 34 7.52 12.40 8.00
N VAL A 35 7.62 12.18 9.32
CA VAL A 35 6.91 11.08 9.99
C VAL A 35 5.56 11.57 10.53
N PRO A 36 4.43 10.99 10.06
CA PRO A 36 3.11 11.37 10.56
C PRO A 36 2.95 10.95 12.03
N LEU A 37 2.24 11.77 12.79
CA LEU A 37 1.84 11.45 14.16
C LEU A 37 0.35 11.13 14.18
N HIS A 38 0.00 9.85 14.27
CA HIS A 38 -1.39 9.42 14.42
C HIS A 38 -1.88 9.69 15.83
N ARG A 39 -3.15 10.03 15.97
CA ARG A 39 -3.81 10.30 17.25
C ARG A 39 -5.14 9.60 17.33
N ALA A 40 -5.43 9.02 18.48
CA ALA A 40 -6.75 8.50 18.78
C ALA A 40 -7.76 9.65 18.91
N THR A 41 -8.99 9.40 18.47
CA THR A 41 -10.12 10.31 18.63
C THR A 41 -10.90 9.94 19.89
N GLY A 42 -11.17 10.92 20.76
CA GLY A 42 -11.96 10.70 21.97
C GLY A 42 -11.30 9.77 23.00
N LYS A 43 -12.04 8.75 23.45
CA LYS A 43 -11.66 7.91 24.60
C LYS A 43 -10.93 6.62 24.24
N GLU A 44 -10.86 6.24 22.96
CA GLU A 44 -10.24 5.01 22.48
C GLU A 44 -8.71 5.08 22.41
N TYR A 45 -8.02 3.95 22.41
CA TYR A 45 -6.57 3.89 22.21
C TYR A 45 -6.23 3.46 20.79
N LEU A 46 -5.12 3.96 20.24
CA LEU A 46 -4.69 3.56 18.89
C LEU A 46 -4.38 2.06 18.84
N CYS A 47 -3.87 1.48 19.92
CA CYS A 47 -3.53 0.06 19.96
C CYS A 47 -4.74 -0.85 19.73
N ASP A 48 -5.95 -0.43 20.10
CA ASP A 48 -7.19 -1.22 19.97
C ASP A 48 -7.50 -1.59 18.50
N SER A 49 -7.05 -0.76 17.55
CA SER A 49 -7.25 -0.95 16.11
C SER A 49 -5.95 -1.16 15.34
N CYS A 50 -4.82 -1.33 16.04
CA CYS A 50 -3.50 -1.42 15.44
C CYS A 50 -3.14 -2.86 15.02
N THR A 51 -2.67 -3.03 13.80
CA THR A 51 -2.24 -4.34 13.25
C THR A 51 -1.11 -4.95 14.08
N TYR A 52 -0.06 -4.18 14.38
CA TYR A 52 1.06 -4.66 15.19
C TYR A 52 0.70 -5.03 16.64
N HIS A 53 -0.37 -4.43 17.18
CA HIS A 53 -0.89 -4.80 18.50
C HIS A 53 -1.57 -6.18 18.46
N MET A 54 -2.39 -6.41 17.43
CA MET A 54 -3.10 -7.67 17.20
C MET A 54 -2.13 -8.83 16.91
N ASP A 55 -1.08 -8.58 16.13
CA ASP A 55 -0.06 -9.59 15.81
C ASP A 55 1.01 -9.73 16.91
N ASN A 56 0.85 -9.01 18.02
CA ASN A 56 1.78 -8.97 19.17
C ASN A 56 3.25 -8.61 18.83
N THR A 57 3.49 -7.99 17.67
CA THR A 57 4.82 -7.56 17.21
C THR A 57 5.17 -6.13 17.62
N CYS A 58 4.20 -5.38 18.14
CA CYS A 58 4.41 -4.01 18.59
C CYS A 58 5.22 -3.95 19.90
N ASN A 59 6.36 -3.27 19.84
CA ASN A 59 7.23 -2.96 20.98
C ASN A 59 7.14 -1.49 21.43
N PHE A 60 6.07 -0.78 21.06
CA PHE A 60 5.93 0.63 21.44
C PHE A 60 5.71 0.77 22.95
N PRO A 61 6.48 1.59 23.68
CA PRO A 61 6.45 1.63 25.15
C PRO A 61 5.08 1.97 25.76
N GLN A 62 4.26 2.77 25.08
CA GLN A 62 2.94 3.17 25.58
C GLN A 62 1.85 2.12 25.30
N ARG A 63 2.18 0.96 24.71
CA ARG A 63 1.22 -0.13 24.52
C ARG A 63 0.71 -0.63 25.89
N PRO A 64 -0.59 -0.93 26.05
CA PRO A 64 -1.70 -0.84 25.08
C PRO A 64 -2.43 0.52 25.08
N TYR A 65 -1.96 1.50 25.84
CA TYR A 65 -2.69 2.75 26.11
C TYR A 65 -2.23 3.95 25.26
N ALA A 66 -1.62 3.70 24.10
CA ALA A 66 -1.10 4.76 23.25
C ALA A 66 -2.23 5.61 22.67
N LYS A 67 -2.22 6.92 22.96
CA LYS A 67 -3.13 7.93 22.38
C LYS A 67 -2.53 8.61 21.15
N ASP A 68 -1.20 8.59 21.04
CA ASP A 68 -0.48 8.99 19.85
C ASP A 68 0.57 7.93 19.49
N CYS A 69 0.81 7.76 18.20
CA CYS A 69 1.80 6.79 17.72
C CYS A 69 2.22 7.12 16.29
N THR A 70 3.52 7.03 16.02
CA THR A 70 4.09 7.19 14.67
C THR A 70 4.11 5.88 13.88
N LEU A 71 3.98 4.74 14.57
CA LEU A 71 4.00 3.39 14.02
C LEU A 71 2.59 2.78 13.89
N TYR A 72 1.55 3.60 14.03
CA TYR A 72 0.17 3.12 13.99
C TYR A 72 -0.20 2.65 12.58
N GLU A 73 -0.76 1.45 12.50
CA GLU A 73 -1.29 0.89 11.25
C GLU A 73 -2.68 0.29 11.49
N ASN A 74 -3.72 0.94 10.97
CA ASN A 74 -5.10 0.54 11.17
C ASN A 74 -5.41 -0.80 10.47
N LEU A 75 -5.96 -1.75 11.21
CA LEU A 75 -6.28 -3.09 10.70
C LEU A 75 -7.38 -3.10 9.63
N ALA A 76 -8.38 -2.22 9.75
CA ALA A 76 -9.46 -2.13 8.76
C ALA A 76 -8.94 -1.55 7.44
N GLU A 77 -8.11 -0.50 7.51
CA GLU A 77 -7.47 0.08 6.33
C GLU A 77 -6.48 -0.89 5.67
N SER A 78 -5.68 -1.61 6.46
CA SER A 78 -4.71 -2.59 5.92
C SER A 78 -5.43 -3.71 5.16
N LYS A 79 -6.56 -4.22 5.69
CA LYS A 79 -7.43 -5.19 5.00
C LYS A 79 -8.02 -4.64 3.69
N LEU A 80 -8.35 -3.34 3.63
CA LEU A 80 -8.84 -2.70 2.40
C LEU A 80 -7.72 -2.46 1.38
N ARG A 81 -6.48 -2.24 1.84
CA ARG A 81 -5.28 -2.06 0.99
C ARG A 81 -4.68 -3.37 0.49
N LEU A 82 -4.92 -4.49 1.18
CA LEU A 82 -4.58 -5.80 0.66
C LEU A 82 -5.15 -5.86 -0.76
N PRO A 83 -4.32 -6.08 -1.77
CA PRO A 83 -4.81 -6.06 -3.13
C PRO A 83 -5.95 -7.07 -3.17
N LYS A 84 -7.05 -6.65 -3.79
CA LYS A 84 -8.14 -7.50 -4.25
C LYS A 84 -7.54 -8.49 -5.27
N GLN A 85 -6.63 -9.35 -4.83
CA GLN A 85 -5.94 -10.40 -5.58
C GLN A 85 -6.87 -11.58 -5.83
N LEU A 86 -8.12 -11.48 -5.38
CA LEU A 86 -9.25 -12.18 -5.99
C LEU A 86 -9.78 -11.33 -7.14
N ASN A 87 -8.90 -10.97 -8.08
CA ASN A 87 -9.34 -10.58 -9.41
C ASN A 87 -9.67 -11.91 -10.10
N PRO A 88 -10.95 -12.25 -10.37
CA PRO A 88 -11.26 -13.47 -11.08
C PRO A 88 -10.62 -13.30 -12.45
N SER A 89 -9.48 -13.96 -12.65
CA SER A 89 -8.66 -13.82 -13.84
C SER A 89 -9.55 -14.05 -15.04
N SER A 90 -9.96 -12.98 -15.71
CA SER A 90 -10.81 -13.09 -16.87
C SER A 90 -10.04 -13.95 -17.88
N LEU A 91 -10.72 -14.93 -18.48
CA LEU A 91 -10.10 -15.89 -19.39
C LEU A 91 -9.30 -15.16 -20.50
N GLY A 92 -9.74 -13.96 -20.89
CA GLY A 92 -9.03 -13.08 -21.80
C GLY A 92 -7.67 -12.57 -21.31
N ALA A 93 -7.54 -12.20 -20.03
CA ALA A 93 -6.27 -11.78 -19.43
C ALA A 93 -5.29 -12.96 -19.31
N ARG A 94 -5.80 -14.15 -18.96
CA ARG A 94 -5.01 -15.40 -18.90
C ARG A 94 -4.45 -15.77 -20.28
N ARG A 95 -5.27 -15.67 -21.34
CA ARG A 95 -4.87 -15.97 -22.71
C ARG A 95 -3.81 -14.99 -23.23
N LYS A 96 -3.98 -13.68 -23.00
CA LYS A 96 -3.00 -12.66 -23.40
C LYS A 96 -1.65 -12.87 -22.71
N ASN A 97 -1.65 -13.20 -21.42
CA ASN A 97 -0.41 -13.42 -20.68
C ASN A 97 0.30 -14.73 -21.11
N TRP A 98 -0.46 -15.77 -21.42
CA TRP A 98 0.09 -17.04 -21.93
C TRP A 98 0.75 -16.85 -23.31
N VAL A 99 0.09 -16.15 -24.23
CA VAL A 99 0.66 -15.85 -25.56
C VAL A 99 1.95 -15.04 -25.45
N LYS A 100 1.99 -14.03 -24.56
CA LYS A 100 3.21 -13.22 -24.35
C LYS A 100 4.36 -14.05 -23.79
N ARG A 101 4.09 -15.00 -22.89
CA ARG A 101 5.12 -15.85 -22.29
C ARG A 101 5.64 -16.93 -23.25
N ASN A 102 4.77 -17.47 -24.11
CA ASN A 102 5.10 -18.56 -25.03
C ASN A 102 5.38 -18.11 -26.48
N GLN A 103 5.71 -16.84 -26.71
CA GLN A 103 5.96 -16.30 -28.07
C GLN A 103 7.01 -17.08 -28.85
N PHE A 104 8.13 -17.44 -28.21
CA PHE A 104 9.19 -18.23 -28.86
C PHE A 104 8.68 -19.60 -29.32
N LEU A 105 7.87 -20.26 -28.48
CA LEU A 105 7.31 -21.57 -28.81
C LEU A 105 6.33 -21.49 -29.98
N LEU A 106 5.53 -20.42 -30.05
CA LEU A 106 4.64 -20.16 -31.18
C LEU A 106 5.41 -19.91 -32.48
N LEU A 107 6.51 -19.17 -32.43
CA LEU A 107 7.39 -18.95 -33.59
C LEU A 107 7.99 -20.27 -34.07
N LEU A 108 8.49 -21.10 -33.15
CA LEU A 108 9.06 -22.40 -33.47
C LEU A 108 8.02 -23.33 -34.10
N LEU A 109 6.81 -23.38 -33.53
CA LEU A 109 5.70 -24.17 -34.06
C LEU A 109 5.29 -23.71 -35.48
N SER A 110 5.22 -22.40 -35.70
CA SER A 110 4.93 -21.82 -37.01
C SER A 110 6.00 -22.19 -38.05
N LEU A 111 7.28 -22.15 -37.66
CA LEU A 111 8.38 -22.51 -38.56
C LEU A 111 8.31 -23.97 -38.96
N LEU A 112 8.13 -24.87 -37.98
CA LEU A 112 7.99 -26.30 -38.24
C LEU A 112 6.80 -26.61 -39.16
N PHE A 113 5.68 -25.91 -38.97
CA PHE A 113 4.50 -26.08 -39.81
C PHE A 113 4.77 -25.69 -41.27
N VAL A 114 5.49 -24.58 -41.51
CA VAL A 114 5.89 -24.18 -42.86
C VAL A 114 6.82 -25.23 -43.49
N CYS A 115 7.82 -25.72 -42.75
CA CYS A 115 8.71 -26.78 -43.24
C CYS A 115 7.93 -28.04 -43.62
N PHE A 116 6.93 -28.42 -42.82
CA PHE A 116 6.08 -29.58 -43.09
C PHE A 116 5.24 -29.41 -44.35
N LEU A 117 4.65 -28.23 -44.57
CA LEU A 117 3.89 -27.93 -45.79
C LEU A 117 4.77 -27.98 -47.05
N ILE A 118 5.99 -27.44 -46.97
CA ILE A 118 6.95 -27.50 -48.08
C ILE A 118 7.28 -28.96 -48.40
N ALA A 119 7.59 -29.77 -47.38
CA ALA A 119 7.89 -31.19 -47.55
C ALA A 119 6.73 -31.96 -48.21
N LEU A 120 5.49 -31.70 -47.79
CA LEU A 120 4.30 -32.30 -48.40
C LEU A 120 4.06 -31.86 -49.85
N SER A 121 4.41 -30.62 -50.19
CA SER A 121 4.28 -30.13 -51.58
C SER A 121 5.39 -30.63 -52.51
N SER A 122 6.52 -31.07 -51.95
CA SER A 122 7.67 -31.61 -52.67
C SER A 122 7.70 -33.14 -52.75
N ALA A 123 6.77 -33.82 -52.07
CA ALA A 123 6.56 -35.27 -52.10
C ALA A 123 5.46 -35.62 -53.10
#